data_AF-A0A961QLV4-F1
#
_entry.id   AF-A0A961QLV4-F1
#
_cell.length_a   1.000
_cell.length_b   1.000
_cell.length_c   1.000
_cell.angle_alpha   90.00
_cell.angle_beta   90.00
_cell.angle_gamma   90.00
#
_symmetry.space_group_name_H-M   'P 1'
#
loop_
_entity.id
_entity.type
_entity.pdbx_description
1 polymer ?
#
loop_
_entity_poly.entity_id
_entity_poly.type
_entity_poly.pdbx_seq_one_letter_code
_entity_poly.pdbx_strand_id
1 'polypeptide(L)'
;PPNGWGCKCWVQQLTRQQAEARGIGPSPEVTERTVMNTRTGELRRVPVGIDPGWERNPGALRQQAMERMLEDRLLAVPDAVRQVALRDIAGSWRVQRILARTAPGSAPIGVLPQPLSDALGAETRVVVISDQTAEKQVNSHAEIAPEDYRRLPGIIETGAVIRTTDRTLVFVERVPGLDARALPDRLEALPWIAAVKVTTDRRELFLTTFYASGSIRHLRRMIASATIVRE
;
A
#
# COMPACT_ATOMS: atom_id res chain seq x y z
N PRO A 1 -3.87 11.66 -34.83
CA PRO A 1 -3.50 10.93 -33.60
C PRO A 1 -4.64 10.19 -32.88
N PRO A 2 -5.72 10.82 -32.40
CA PRO A 2 -6.73 10.18 -31.56
C PRO A 2 -7.26 8.92 -32.21
N ASN A 3 -6.89 7.83 -31.57
CA ASN A 3 -7.26 6.50 -31.96
C ASN A 3 -6.90 6.10 -33.41
N GLY A 4 -5.78 6.60 -33.96
CA GLY A 4 -5.32 6.29 -35.32
C GLY A 4 -5.98 7.10 -36.45
N TRP A 5 -7.09 7.79 -36.19
CA TRP A 5 -7.93 8.43 -37.23
C TRP A 5 -7.55 9.86 -37.60
N GLY A 6 -6.67 10.52 -36.85
CA GLY A 6 -6.30 11.92 -37.15
C GLY A 6 -7.30 12.98 -36.66
N CYS A 7 -8.40 12.60 -36.01
CA CYS A 7 -9.42 13.53 -35.52
C CYS A 7 -8.86 14.60 -34.55
N LYS A 8 -9.64 15.66 -34.29
CA LYS A 8 -9.32 16.73 -33.33
C LYS A 8 -10.34 16.76 -32.19
N CYS A 9 -10.62 15.61 -31.60
CA CYS A 9 -11.58 15.52 -30.50
C CYS A 9 -11.06 16.30 -29.28
N TRP A 10 -11.91 17.10 -28.66
CA TRP A 10 -11.66 17.70 -27.34
C TRP A 10 -12.58 17.06 -26.31
N VAL A 11 -12.11 16.98 -25.07
CA VAL A 11 -12.91 16.48 -23.94
C VAL A 11 -13.64 17.66 -23.33
N GLN A 12 -14.96 17.55 -23.16
CA GLN A 12 -15.75 18.48 -22.36
C GLN A 12 -16.05 17.83 -21.00
N GLN A 13 -15.61 18.45 -19.92
CA GLN A 13 -15.97 18.01 -18.56
C GLN A 13 -17.43 18.39 -18.28
N LEU A 14 -18.20 17.43 -17.77
CA LEU A 14 -19.58 17.64 -17.33
C LEU A 14 -19.66 17.50 -15.81
N THR A 15 -20.46 18.33 -15.16
CA THR A 15 -20.81 18.11 -13.76
C THR A 15 -21.74 16.91 -13.62
N ARG A 16 -21.85 16.33 -12.42
CA ARG A 16 -22.77 15.22 -12.15
C ARG A 16 -24.20 15.53 -12.58
N GLN A 17 -24.73 16.70 -12.19
CA GLN A 17 -26.07 17.14 -12.54
C GLN A 17 -26.29 17.25 -14.06
N GLN A 18 -25.29 17.75 -14.80
CA GLN A 18 -25.38 17.83 -16.26
C GLN A 18 -25.38 16.46 -16.93
N ALA A 19 -24.59 15.52 -16.42
CA ALA A 19 -24.55 14.15 -16.92
C ALA A 19 -25.87 13.42 -16.65
N GLU A 20 -26.41 13.55 -15.44
CA GLU A 20 -27.71 12.95 -15.06
C GLU A 20 -28.86 13.54 -15.90
N ALA A 21 -28.90 14.86 -16.09
CA ALA A 21 -29.91 15.50 -16.93
C ALA A 21 -29.86 15.06 -18.41
N ARG A 22 -28.67 14.72 -18.92
CA ARG A 22 -28.51 14.16 -20.28
C ARG A 22 -28.87 12.68 -20.37
N GLY A 23 -28.95 11.98 -19.23
CA GLY A 23 -29.06 10.53 -19.17
C GLY A 23 -27.71 9.84 -19.32
N ILE A 24 -27.38 8.96 -18.36
CA ILE A 24 -26.17 8.14 -18.38
C ILE A 24 -26.59 6.74 -18.82
N GLY A 25 -26.21 6.35 -20.04
CA GLY A 25 -26.45 5.00 -20.55
C GLY A 25 -25.60 3.93 -19.85
N PRO A 26 -25.93 2.64 -20.00
CA PRO A 26 -25.09 1.56 -19.53
C PRO A 26 -23.72 1.59 -20.23
N SER A 27 -22.69 1.06 -19.56
CA SER A 27 -21.38 0.91 -20.18
C SER A 27 -21.46 -0.08 -21.35
N PRO A 28 -20.88 0.24 -22.53
CA PRO A 28 -20.93 -0.65 -23.67
C PRO A 28 -20.07 -1.90 -23.43
N GLU A 29 -20.49 -3.03 -24.00
CA GLU A 29 -19.64 -4.23 -24.03
C GLU A 29 -18.44 -4.00 -24.95
N VAL A 30 -17.25 -4.25 -24.42
CA VAL A 30 -16.00 -4.07 -25.15
C VAL A 30 -15.57 -5.40 -25.76
N THR A 31 -15.75 -5.54 -27.07
CA THR A 31 -15.20 -6.69 -27.82
C THR A 31 -13.75 -6.41 -28.21
N GLU A 32 -12.88 -7.42 -28.14
CA GLU A 32 -11.46 -7.27 -28.49
C GLU A 32 -11.10 -8.05 -29.76
N ARG A 33 -10.09 -7.55 -30.49
CA ARG A 33 -9.49 -8.17 -31.66
C ARG A 33 -8.00 -8.39 -31.44
N THR A 34 -7.46 -9.45 -32.03
CA THR A 34 -6.01 -9.72 -31.99
C THR A 34 -5.31 -8.95 -33.11
N VAL A 35 -4.25 -8.21 -32.78
CA VAL A 35 -3.42 -7.47 -33.71
C VAL A 35 -1.96 -7.87 -33.50
N MET A 36 -1.26 -8.21 -34.59
CA MET A 36 0.18 -8.50 -34.56
C MET A 36 0.99 -7.22 -34.70
N ASN A 37 1.93 -7.01 -33.79
CA ASN A 37 2.92 -5.95 -33.94
C ASN A 37 3.94 -6.35 -35.02
N THR A 38 3.95 -5.66 -36.16
CA THR A 38 4.82 -5.98 -37.29
C THR A 38 6.32 -5.84 -36.98
N ARG A 39 6.69 -5.05 -35.95
CA ARG A 39 8.09 -4.87 -35.54
C ARG A 39 8.58 -5.96 -34.60
N THR A 40 7.73 -6.46 -33.70
CA THR A 40 8.15 -7.42 -32.65
C THR A 40 7.59 -8.83 -32.85
N GLY A 41 6.61 -9.03 -33.73
CA GLY A 41 5.87 -10.28 -33.88
C GLY A 41 4.87 -10.57 -32.74
N GLU A 42 4.79 -9.70 -31.73
CA GLU A 42 3.94 -9.88 -30.56
C GLU A 42 2.45 -9.74 -30.92
N LEU A 43 1.63 -10.72 -30.53
CA LEU A 43 0.18 -10.66 -30.66
C LEU A 43 -0.42 -9.94 -29.44
N ARG A 44 -1.21 -8.89 -29.70
CA ARG A 44 -1.89 -8.10 -28.67
C ARG A 44 -3.39 -8.10 -28.88
N ARG A 45 -4.12 -8.10 -27.77
CA ARG A 45 -5.57 -7.90 -27.78
C ARG A 45 -5.88 -6.41 -27.66
N VAL A 46 -6.62 -5.88 -28.62
CA VAL A 46 -6.96 -4.45 -28.72
C VAL A 46 -8.47 -4.34 -28.88
N PRO A 47 -9.17 -3.44 -28.16
CA PRO A 47 -10.60 -3.23 -28.35
C PRO A 47 -10.95 -2.91 -29.81
N VAL A 48 -12.07 -3.45 -30.29
CA VAL A 48 -12.59 -3.13 -31.62
C VAL A 48 -12.85 -1.63 -31.72
N GLY A 49 -12.43 -1.04 -32.83
CA GLY A 49 -12.50 0.40 -33.04
C GLY A 49 -11.36 1.18 -32.39
N ILE A 50 -10.53 0.58 -31.53
CA ILE A 50 -9.33 1.21 -30.96
C ILE A 50 -8.07 0.83 -31.77
N ASP A 51 -7.19 1.81 -31.96
CA ASP A 51 -5.88 1.68 -32.57
C ASP A 51 -4.87 1.10 -31.56
N PRO A 52 -4.00 0.14 -31.96
CA PRO A 52 -3.02 -0.52 -31.07
C PRO A 52 -1.97 0.39 -30.40
N GLY A 53 -1.98 1.71 -30.64
CA GLY A 53 -1.18 2.68 -29.88
C GLY A 53 -1.95 3.39 -28.76
N TRP A 54 -3.29 3.25 -28.74
CA TRP A 54 -4.25 4.01 -27.93
C TRP A 54 -5.07 3.17 -26.96
N GLU A 55 -4.86 1.86 -26.95
CA GLU A 55 -5.49 0.87 -26.07
C GLU A 55 -5.01 0.98 -24.61
N ARG A 56 -3.83 1.54 -24.39
CA ARG A 56 -3.24 1.71 -23.06
C ARG A 56 -3.68 3.01 -22.39
N ASN A 57 -3.80 2.96 -21.07
CA ASN A 57 -3.97 4.15 -20.25
C ASN A 57 -2.58 4.74 -19.90
N PRO A 58 -2.14 5.83 -20.56
CA PRO A 58 -0.81 6.38 -20.34
C PRO A 58 -0.65 6.92 -18.91
N GLY A 59 -1.73 7.42 -18.30
CA GLY A 59 -1.71 7.90 -16.91
C GLY A 59 -1.46 6.76 -15.93
N ALA A 60 -2.18 5.64 -16.08
CA ALA A 60 -1.99 4.45 -15.25
C ALA A 60 -0.59 3.84 -15.43
N LEU A 61 -0.12 3.70 -16.67
CA LEU A 61 1.22 3.16 -16.94
C LEU A 61 2.33 4.05 -16.37
N ARG A 62 2.20 5.38 -16.50
CA ARG A 62 3.15 6.32 -15.89
C ARG A 62 3.15 6.17 -14.38
N GLN A 63 1.98 6.08 -13.75
CA GLN A 63 1.86 5.92 -12.31
C GLN A 63 2.55 4.62 -11.82
N GLN A 64 2.25 3.49 -12.47
CA GLN A 64 2.87 2.19 -12.16
C GLN A 64 4.40 2.23 -12.34
N ALA A 65 4.90 2.89 -13.39
CA ALA A 65 6.33 3.04 -13.61
C ALA A 65 7.00 3.89 -12.53
N MET A 66 6.33 4.94 -12.05
CA MET A 66 6.83 5.77 -10.94
C MET A 66 6.81 5.04 -9.61
N GLU A 67 5.78 4.22 -9.35
CA GLU A 67 5.69 3.37 -8.16
C GLU A 67 6.85 2.36 -8.14
N ARG A 68 7.07 1.61 -9.22
CA ARG A 68 8.21 0.69 -9.34
C ARG A 68 9.55 1.39 -9.17
N MET A 69 9.73 2.53 -9.85
CA MET A 69 10.96 3.32 -9.70
C MET A 69 11.18 3.75 -8.25
N LEU A 70 10.13 4.16 -7.55
CA LEU A 70 10.22 4.56 -6.14
C LEU A 70 10.60 3.35 -5.26
N GLU A 71 9.97 2.20 -5.46
CA GLU A 71 10.28 0.95 -4.75
C GLU A 71 11.74 0.54 -4.95
N ASP A 72 12.22 0.50 -6.19
CA ASP A 72 13.60 0.17 -6.53
C ASP A 72 14.59 1.13 -5.84
N ARG A 73 14.27 2.43 -5.83
CA ARG A 73 15.09 3.44 -5.15
C ARG A 73 15.09 3.25 -3.64
N LEU A 74 13.94 2.98 -3.02
CA LEU A 74 13.86 2.71 -1.59
C LEU A 74 14.69 1.48 -1.20
N LEU A 75 14.74 0.45 -2.05
CA LEU A 75 15.55 -0.75 -1.81
C LEU A 75 17.05 -0.53 -2.02
N ALA A 76 17.43 0.36 -2.95
CA ALA A 76 18.82 0.62 -3.32
C ALA A 76 19.55 1.63 -2.41
N VAL A 77 18.84 2.54 -1.72
CA VAL A 77 19.48 3.56 -0.87
C VAL A 77 19.88 3.02 0.51
N PRO A 78 20.88 3.61 1.18
CA PRO A 78 21.25 3.25 2.56
C PRO A 78 20.08 3.38 3.54
N ASP A 79 20.07 2.57 4.59
CA ASP A 79 18.94 2.48 5.54
C ASP A 79 18.62 3.83 6.20
N ALA A 80 19.63 4.61 6.60
CA ALA A 80 19.42 5.94 7.17
C ALA A 80 18.65 6.88 6.22
N VAL A 81 18.98 6.85 4.92
CA VAL A 81 18.29 7.66 3.90
C VAL A 81 16.89 7.12 3.62
N ARG A 82 16.75 5.79 3.54
CA ARG A 82 15.48 5.08 3.37
C ARG A 82 14.48 5.45 4.46
N GLN A 83 14.91 5.46 5.71
CA GLN A 83 14.07 5.77 6.86
C GLN A 83 13.55 7.22 6.84
N VAL A 84 14.40 8.18 6.46
CA VAL A 84 13.98 9.57 6.28
C VAL A 84 12.97 9.70 5.13
N ALA A 85 13.28 9.11 3.98
CA ALA A 85 12.39 9.15 2.81
C ALA A 85 11.01 8.53 3.12
N LEU A 86 10.97 7.36 3.77
CA LEU A 86 9.73 6.70 4.16
C LEU A 86 8.93 7.53 5.18
N ARG A 87 9.60 8.21 6.12
CA ARG A 87 8.94 9.11 7.07
C ARG A 87 8.27 10.29 6.36
N ASP A 88 8.94 10.88 5.38
CA ASP A 88 8.40 11.97 4.58
C ASP A 88 7.23 11.51 3.69
N ILE A 89 7.35 10.33 3.08
CA ILE A 89 6.28 9.72 2.28
C ILE A 89 5.06 9.43 3.17
N ALA A 90 5.26 8.83 4.34
CA ALA A 90 4.19 8.50 5.28
C ALA A 90 3.41 9.73 5.76
N GLY A 91 4.10 10.86 5.95
CA GLY A 91 3.48 12.15 6.30
C GLY A 91 2.93 12.95 5.12
N SER A 92 3.11 12.47 3.87
CA SER A 92 2.79 13.25 2.67
C SER A 92 1.29 13.44 2.44
N TRP A 93 0.94 14.49 1.69
CA TRP A 93 -0.45 14.74 1.24
C TRP A 93 -1.05 13.53 0.50
N ARG A 94 -0.22 12.73 -0.19
CA ARG A 94 -0.66 11.55 -0.92
C ARG A 94 -1.22 10.49 0.02
N VAL A 95 -0.47 10.15 1.07
CA VAL A 95 -0.90 9.19 2.10
C VAL A 95 -2.12 9.70 2.85
N GLN A 96 -2.14 10.99 3.20
CA GLN A 96 -3.30 11.63 3.83
C GLN A 96 -4.58 11.45 3.00
N ARG A 97 -4.50 11.61 1.67
CA ARG A 97 -5.66 11.42 0.79
C ARG A 97 -6.07 9.96 0.60
N ILE A 98 -5.13 9.02 0.61
CA ILE A 98 -5.43 7.57 0.62
C ILE A 98 -6.18 7.22 1.90
N LEU A 99 -5.66 7.66 3.05
CA LEU A 99 -6.25 7.44 4.37
C LEU A 99 -7.64 8.07 4.49
N ALA A 100 -7.80 9.30 4.00
CA ALA A 100 -9.09 9.99 3.96
C ALA A 100 -10.04 9.45 2.88
N ARG A 101 -9.63 8.43 2.10
CA ARG A 101 -10.39 7.83 0.99
C ARG A 101 -10.85 8.84 -0.06
N THR A 102 -10.08 9.92 -0.25
CA THR A 102 -10.34 10.98 -1.26
C THR A 102 -9.45 10.82 -2.50
N ALA A 103 -8.60 9.80 -2.54
CA ALA A 103 -7.81 9.40 -3.69
C ALA A 103 -7.57 7.88 -3.70
N PRO A 104 -7.69 7.20 -4.85
CA PRO A 104 -7.42 5.77 -4.96
C PRO A 104 -5.92 5.45 -4.94
N GLY A 105 -5.58 4.17 -4.86
CA GLY A 105 -4.23 3.63 -5.01
C GLY A 105 -3.45 3.47 -3.70
N SER A 106 -2.14 3.30 -3.82
CA SER A 106 -1.26 2.95 -2.70
C SER A 106 -0.07 3.90 -2.54
N ALA A 107 0.63 3.77 -1.41
CA ALA A 107 1.88 4.44 -1.11
C ALA A 107 2.77 3.58 -0.21
N PRO A 108 4.10 3.59 -0.37
CA PRO A 108 5.02 2.86 0.49
C PRO A 108 5.15 3.56 1.84
N ILE A 109 4.99 2.80 2.92
CA ILE A 109 5.04 3.29 4.32
C ILE A 109 6.11 2.59 5.15
N GLY A 110 6.77 1.57 4.59
CA GLY A 110 7.82 0.84 5.26
C GLY A 110 8.58 -0.07 4.31
N VAL A 111 9.74 -0.55 4.75
CA VAL A 111 10.45 -1.65 4.10
C VAL A 111 10.78 -2.69 5.15
N LEU A 112 10.39 -3.94 4.91
CA LEU A 112 10.75 -5.05 5.77
C LEU A 112 12.26 -5.34 5.68
N PRO A 113 12.90 -5.58 6.82
CA PRO A 113 14.19 -6.25 6.89
C PRO A 113 14.13 -7.63 6.21
N GLN A 114 15.21 -8.02 5.53
CA GLN A 114 15.28 -9.24 4.73
C GLN A 114 14.78 -10.49 5.49
N PRO A 115 15.22 -10.76 6.74
CA PRO A 115 14.79 -11.97 7.45
C PRO A 115 13.27 -12.05 7.69
N LEU A 116 12.61 -10.90 7.82
CA LEU A 116 11.16 -10.83 8.04
C LEU A 116 10.38 -11.03 6.74
N SER A 117 10.90 -10.51 5.63
CA SER A 117 10.36 -10.79 4.29
C SER A 117 10.44 -12.27 3.97
N ASP A 118 11.59 -12.89 4.26
CA ASP A 118 11.83 -14.32 4.03
C ASP A 118 10.93 -15.18 4.94
N ALA A 119 10.74 -14.79 6.21
CA ALA A 119 9.84 -15.47 7.12
C ALA A 119 8.36 -15.44 6.66
N LEU A 120 7.97 -14.38 5.95
CA LEU A 120 6.67 -14.26 5.28
C LEU A 120 6.64 -14.92 3.89
N GLY A 121 7.77 -15.34 3.35
CA GLY A 121 7.90 -15.80 1.97
C GLY A 121 7.47 -14.75 0.95
N ALA A 122 7.65 -13.45 1.25
CA ALA A 122 7.23 -12.37 0.38
C ALA A 122 8.25 -12.09 -0.73
N GLU A 123 7.78 -11.90 -1.98
CA GLU A 123 8.62 -11.57 -3.15
C GLU A 123 9.08 -10.10 -3.13
N THR A 124 8.39 -9.25 -2.37
CA THR A 124 8.75 -7.85 -2.15
C THR A 124 9.04 -7.60 -0.67
N ARG A 125 9.81 -6.54 -0.40
CA ARG A 125 10.07 -6.02 0.95
C ARG A 125 9.32 -4.73 1.24
N VAL A 126 8.73 -4.09 0.24
CA VAL A 126 8.09 -2.79 0.41
C VAL A 126 6.69 -2.99 0.99
N VAL A 127 6.45 -2.39 2.16
CA VAL A 127 5.14 -2.38 2.80
C VAL A 127 4.38 -1.16 2.32
N VAL A 128 3.19 -1.37 1.77
CA VAL A 128 2.32 -0.32 1.26
C VAL A 128 1.07 -0.15 2.11
N ILE A 129 0.52 1.06 2.09
CA ILE A 129 -0.87 1.31 2.48
C ILE A 129 -1.68 1.59 1.22
N SER A 130 -2.88 1.01 1.14
CA SER A 130 -3.83 1.24 0.04
C SER A 130 -5.15 1.82 0.55
N ASP A 131 -5.93 2.37 -0.37
CA ASP A 131 -7.31 2.81 -0.14
C ASP A 131 -8.20 1.69 0.42
N GLN A 132 -7.98 0.44 0.02
CA GLN A 132 -8.68 -0.74 0.55
C GLN A 132 -8.33 -1.00 2.02
N THR A 133 -7.05 -0.92 2.38
CA THR A 133 -6.64 -1.11 3.78
C THR A 133 -6.98 0.08 4.66
N ALA A 134 -7.00 1.29 4.08
CA ALA A 134 -7.38 2.52 4.77
C ALA A 134 -8.83 2.46 5.29
N GLU A 135 -9.74 1.82 4.56
CA GLU A 135 -11.12 1.62 5.03
C GLU A 135 -11.17 0.84 6.35
N LYS A 136 -10.50 -0.31 6.41
CA LYS A 136 -10.43 -1.11 7.65
C LYS A 136 -9.82 -0.31 8.80
N GLN A 137 -8.77 0.44 8.49
CA GLN A 137 -8.02 1.24 9.43
C GLN A 137 -8.88 2.36 10.03
N VAL A 138 -9.54 3.18 9.19
CA VAL A 138 -10.40 4.28 9.66
C VAL A 138 -11.60 3.76 10.46
N ASN A 139 -12.19 2.64 10.05
CA ASN A 139 -13.34 2.05 10.75
C ASN A 139 -12.98 1.52 12.15
N SER A 140 -11.74 1.05 12.34
CA SER A 140 -11.30 0.45 13.60
C SER A 140 -10.58 1.45 14.52
N HIS A 141 -9.93 2.44 13.90
CA HIS A 141 -8.97 3.33 14.55
C HIS A 141 -9.06 4.75 13.95
N ALA A 142 -10.22 5.38 14.11
CA ALA A 142 -10.48 6.74 13.62
C ALA A 142 -9.67 7.82 14.37
N GLU A 143 -9.17 7.48 15.55
CA GLU A 143 -8.35 8.34 16.41
C GLU A 143 -6.93 8.59 15.88
N ILE A 144 -6.48 7.82 14.88
CA ILE A 144 -5.10 7.87 14.40
C ILE A 144 -4.94 9.00 13.40
N ALA A 145 -4.09 9.97 13.74
CA ALA A 145 -3.82 11.10 12.87
C ALA A 145 -2.87 10.69 11.74
N PRO A 146 -2.92 11.35 10.57
CA PRO A 146 -1.96 11.07 9.50
C PRO A 146 -0.50 11.27 9.90
N GLU A 147 -0.22 12.16 10.86
CA GLU A 147 1.12 12.40 11.37
C GLU A 147 1.67 11.19 12.15
N ASP A 148 0.81 10.37 12.76
CA ASP A 148 1.24 9.18 13.49
C ASP A 148 1.86 8.11 12.56
N TYR A 149 1.48 8.10 11.28
CA TYR A 149 2.03 7.17 10.29
C TYR A 149 3.53 7.39 10.05
N ARG A 150 4.07 8.57 10.40
CA ARG A 150 5.52 8.82 10.35
C ARG A 150 6.33 7.95 11.30
N ARG A 151 5.69 7.29 12.27
CA ARG A 151 6.31 6.34 13.19
C ARG A 151 6.55 4.97 12.55
N LEU A 152 5.73 4.59 11.56
CA LEU A 152 5.72 3.25 10.96
C LEU A 152 7.07 2.78 10.43
N PRO A 153 7.86 3.59 9.70
CA PRO A 153 9.16 3.15 9.20
C PRO A 153 10.08 2.68 10.32
N GLY A 154 10.12 3.42 11.44
CA GLY A 154 10.94 3.06 12.61
C GLY A 154 10.42 1.82 13.34
N ILE A 155 9.09 1.69 13.49
CA ILE A 155 8.46 0.51 14.08
C ILE A 155 8.75 -0.75 13.25
N ILE A 156 8.65 -0.65 11.93
CA ILE A 156 8.94 -1.76 11.02
C ILE A 156 10.42 -2.14 11.05
N GLU A 157 11.30 -1.14 11.09
CA GLU A 157 12.76 -1.35 11.12
C GLU A 157 13.21 -2.03 12.41
N THR A 158 12.79 -1.50 13.56
CA THR A 158 13.41 -1.80 14.87
C THR A 158 12.49 -2.45 15.88
N GLY A 159 11.17 -2.45 15.63
CA GLY A 159 10.19 -2.98 16.58
C GLY A 159 10.35 -4.49 16.81
N ALA A 160 9.87 -4.94 17.97
CA ALA A 160 9.71 -6.36 18.24
C ALA A 160 8.67 -6.93 17.26
N VAL A 161 8.88 -8.14 16.77
CA VAL A 161 8.06 -8.75 15.72
C VAL A 161 7.54 -10.08 16.17
N ILE A 162 6.24 -10.24 16.01
CA ILE A 162 5.49 -11.40 16.43
C ILE A 162 4.71 -11.91 15.22
N ARG A 163 4.78 -13.22 14.98
CA ARG A 163 4.03 -13.88 13.93
C ARG A 163 2.71 -14.40 14.48
N THR A 164 1.61 -13.81 14.03
CA THR A 164 0.24 -14.23 14.41
C THR A 164 -0.31 -15.30 13.47
N THR A 165 0.06 -15.26 12.18
CA THR A 165 -0.31 -16.28 11.19
C THR A 165 0.84 -16.52 10.22
N ASP A 166 0.70 -17.47 9.31
CA ASP A 166 1.68 -17.71 8.25
C ASP A 166 1.88 -16.51 7.30
N ARG A 167 0.95 -15.55 7.33
CA ARG A 167 0.90 -14.38 6.44
C ARG A 167 0.90 -13.03 7.13
N THR A 168 0.89 -12.99 8.45
CA THR A 168 0.77 -11.75 9.22
C THR A 168 1.90 -11.64 10.24
N LEU A 169 2.67 -10.56 10.14
CA LEU A 169 3.59 -10.11 11.16
C LEU A 169 3.01 -8.90 11.87
N VAL A 170 3.09 -8.89 13.19
CA VAL A 170 2.72 -7.78 14.04
C VAL A 170 3.99 -7.20 14.64
N PHE A 171 4.19 -5.90 14.41
CA PHE A 171 5.28 -5.10 14.92
C PHE A 171 4.80 -4.35 16.15
N VAL A 172 5.58 -4.43 17.22
CA VAL A 172 5.36 -3.71 18.46
C VAL A 172 6.50 -2.72 18.61
N GLU A 173 6.15 -1.44 18.74
CA GLU A 173 7.13 -0.37 18.98
C GLU A 173 7.95 -0.67 20.23
N ARG A 174 9.26 -0.47 20.13
CA ARG A 174 10.14 -0.57 21.29
C ARG A 174 9.93 0.66 22.19
N VAL A 175 9.46 0.42 23.40
CA VAL A 175 9.37 1.43 24.46
C VAL A 175 10.30 1.04 25.62
N PRO A 176 10.88 2.01 26.34
CA PRO A 176 11.71 1.71 27.51
C PRO A 176 10.97 0.81 28.51
N GLY A 177 11.66 -0.23 28.99
CA GLY A 177 11.10 -1.20 29.93
C GLY A 177 10.22 -2.29 29.32
N LEU A 178 9.94 -2.27 28.02
CA LEU A 178 9.23 -3.37 27.36
C LEU A 178 10.19 -4.49 26.96
N ASP A 179 10.03 -5.65 27.61
CA ASP A 179 10.57 -6.93 27.16
C ASP A 179 9.41 -7.81 26.69
N ALA A 180 9.46 -8.27 25.43
CA ALA A 180 8.43 -9.13 24.85
C ALA A 180 8.33 -10.49 25.57
N ARG A 181 9.41 -11.00 26.16
CA ARG A 181 9.41 -12.26 26.92
C ARG A 181 8.98 -12.07 28.38
N ALA A 182 9.20 -10.88 28.93
CA ALA A 182 8.94 -10.56 30.34
C ALA A 182 8.25 -9.19 30.48
N LEU A 183 6.97 -9.11 30.07
CA LEU A 183 6.19 -7.87 30.11
C LEU A 183 6.04 -7.33 31.55
N PRO A 184 6.45 -6.09 31.83
CA PRO A 184 6.27 -5.49 33.15
C PRO A 184 4.79 -5.26 33.47
N ASP A 185 4.46 -5.13 34.75
CA ASP A 185 3.08 -4.86 35.19
C ASP A 185 2.58 -3.47 34.81
N ARG A 186 3.50 -2.53 34.63
CA ARG A 186 3.21 -1.16 34.20
C ARG A 186 4.27 -0.69 33.22
N LEU A 187 3.83 0.07 32.22
CA LEU A 187 4.66 0.81 31.28
C LEU A 187 4.33 2.29 31.43
N GLU A 188 5.33 3.15 31.26
CA GLU A 188 5.14 4.60 31.25
C GLU A 188 4.37 5.05 30.00
N ALA A 189 4.65 4.44 28.86
CA ALA A 189 3.95 4.64 27.61
C ALA A 189 3.60 3.29 26.98
N LEU A 190 2.38 3.17 26.45
CA LEU A 190 1.95 1.98 25.73
C LEU A 190 2.52 2.02 24.30
N PRO A 191 3.02 0.88 23.78
CA PRO A 191 3.66 0.85 22.48
C PRO A 191 2.62 0.98 21.36
N TRP A 192 3.05 1.52 20.24
CA TRP A 192 2.32 1.43 18.99
C TRP A 192 2.44 0.04 18.36
N ILE A 193 1.37 -0.39 17.70
CA ILE A 193 1.26 -1.72 17.08
C ILE A 193 0.95 -1.54 15.60
N ALA A 194 1.69 -2.24 14.73
CA ALA A 194 1.46 -2.26 13.29
C ALA A 194 1.37 -3.71 12.77
N ALA A 195 0.33 -4.05 12.02
CA ALA A 195 0.15 -5.37 11.43
C ALA A 195 0.37 -5.35 9.92
N VAL A 196 1.40 -6.06 9.47
CA VAL A 196 1.76 -6.24 8.05
C VAL A 196 1.30 -7.61 7.60
N LYS A 197 0.57 -7.65 6.49
CA LYS A 197 0.04 -8.87 5.88
C LYS A 197 0.52 -9.02 4.45
N VAL A 198 0.98 -10.23 4.12
CA VAL A 198 1.32 -10.59 2.74
C VAL A 198 0.10 -11.13 1.98
N THR A 199 -0.01 -10.84 0.69
CA THR A 199 -1.03 -11.38 -0.22
C THR A 199 -0.90 -12.89 -0.43
N THR A 200 -1.93 -13.51 -1.05
CA THR A 200 -2.00 -14.98 -1.16
C THR A 200 -0.97 -15.50 -2.14
N ASP A 201 -0.73 -14.71 -3.19
CA ASP A 201 0.32 -14.91 -4.17
C ASP A 201 1.71 -14.43 -3.70
N ARG A 202 1.82 -13.94 -2.45
CA ARG A 202 3.07 -13.49 -1.82
C ARG A 202 3.79 -12.30 -2.48
N ARG A 203 3.13 -11.62 -3.42
CA ARG A 203 3.74 -10.53 -4.22
C ARG A 203 3.68 -9.16 -3.59
N GLU A 204 2.76 -8.93 -2.67
CA GLU A 204 2.52 -7.61 -2.08
C GLU A 204 2.45 -7.70 -0.56
N LEU A 205 2.91 -6.63 0.11
CA LEU A 205 2.86 -6.47 1.56
C LEU A 205 2.03 -5.25 1.92
N PHE A 206 0.95 -5.46 2.66
CA PHE A 206 0.04 -4.41 3.07
C PHE A 206 0.08 -4.13 4.57
N LEU A 207 0.09 -2.86 4.94
CA LEU A 207 -0.28 -2.44 6.29
C LEU A 207 -1.79 -2.62 6.46
N THR A 208 -2.20 -3.51 7.35
CA THR A 208 -3.62 -3.81 7.57
C THR A 208 -4.23 -3.10 8.77
N THR A 209 -3.42 -2.81 9.79
CA THR A 209 -3.88 -2.21 11.05
C THR A 209 -2.70 -1.50 11.73
N PHE A 210 -2.92 -0.29 12.26
CA PHE A 210 -1.94 0.50 12.99
C PHE A 210 -2.60 1.29 14.12
N TYR A 211 -2.15 1.17 15.37
CA TYR A 211 -2.80 1.84 16.50
C TYR A 211 -1.89 1.95 17.71
N ALA A 212 -2.17 2.89 18.61
CA ALA A 212 -1.59 2.92 19.95
C ALA A 212 -2.26 1.86 20.82
N SER A 213 -1.48 0.99 21.47
CA SER A 213 -2.05 -0.03 22.36
C SER A 213 -2.85 0.63 23.49
N GLY A 214 -4.08 0.19 23.71
CA GLY A 214 -4.93 0.70 24.80
C GLY A 214 -4.76 -0.02 26.14
N SER A 215 -4.08 -1.17 26.17
CA SER A 215 -3.92 -1.95 27.41
C SER A 215 -2.74 -2.94 27.36
N ILE A 216 -1.94 -2.97 28.44
CA ILE A 216 -0.92 -4.01 28.67
C ILE A 216 -1.54 -5.41 28.66
N ARG A 217 -2.77 -5.58 29.15
CA ARG A 217 -3.44 -6.90 29.16
C ARG A 217 -3.72 -7.40 27.75
N HIS A 218 -4.05 -6.50 26.83
CA HIS A 218 -4.22 -6.85 25.42
C HIS A 218 -2.88 -7.24 24.79
N LEU A 219 -1.83 -6.44 25.03
CA LEU A 219 -0.48 -6.75 24.57
C LEU A 219 -0.01 -8.12 25.08
N ARG A 220 -0.12 -8.40 26.38
CA ARG A 220 0.21 -9.70 26.98
C ARG A 220 -0.47 -10.87 26.28
N ARG A 221 -1.79 -10.77 26.01
CA ARG A 221 -2.53 -11.82 25.30
C ARG A 221 -2.02 -12.01 23.87
N MET A 222 -1.70 -10.93 23.18
CA MET A 222 -1.20 -10.98 21.81
C MET A 222 0.20 -11.59 21.72
N ILE A 223 1.10 -11.28 22.66
CA ILE A 223 2.43 -11.91 22.69
C ILE A 223 2.33 -13.39 23.09
N ALA A 224 1.47 -13.72 24.06
CA ALA A 224 1.32 -15.10 24.53
C ALA A 224 0.73 -16.05 23.48
N SER A 225 -0.08 -15.56 22.53
CA SER A 225 -0.72 -16.39 21.50
C SER A 225 0.08 -16.55 20.21
N ALA A 226 1.30 -16.00 20.14
CA ALA A 226 2.00 -15.83 18.88
C ALA A 226 3.51 -16.08 19.00
N THR A 227 4.18 -16.32 17.88
CA THR A 227 5.61 -16.67 17.87
C THR A 227 6.47 -15.42 17.74
N ILE A 228 7.40 -15.21 18.67
CA ILE A 228 8.35 -14.09 18.59
C ILE A 228 9.37 -14.40 17.47
N VAL A 229 9.47 -13.49 16.49
CA VAL A 229 10.40 -13.56 15.36
C VAL A 229 11.60 -12.63 15.59
N ARG A 230 11.39 -11.51 16.27
CA ARG A 230 12.41 -10.52 16.59
C ARG A 230 12.05 -9.80 17.89
N GLU A 231 13.05 -9.47 18.70
CA GLU A 231 12.94 -8.57 19.86
C GLU A 231 13.26 -7.13 19.48
#